data_AF-A0A0A9F5N6-F1
#
_entry.id   AF-A0A0A9F5N6-F1
#
_cell.length_a   1.000
_cell.length_b   1.000
_cell.length_c   1.000
_cell.angle_alpha   90.00
_cell.angle_beta   90.00
_cell.angle_gamma   90.00
#
_symmetry.space_group_name_H-M   'P 1'
#
loop_
_entity.id
_entity.type
_entity.pdbx_description
1 polymer ?
#
loop_
_entity_poly.entity_id
_entity_poly.type
_entity_poly.pdbx_seq_one_letter_code
_entity_poly.pdbx_strand_id
1 'polypeptide(L)'
;MRKGRCGRGGAREAEEEAFEHMLLVVCEVSVYKISPHTTSGDYKCGEWLQSDKIWSGRLRMVSCGDHCEIQLEDPATGELFAACFVLPG
;
A
#
# COMPACT_ATOMS: atom_id res chain seq x y z
N MET A 1 6.94 -22.67 5.51
CA MET A 1 5.49 -22.80 5.27
C MET A 1 4.71 -21.68 5.97
N ARG A 2 4.49 -20.55 5.32
CA ARG A 2 3.38 -19.63 5.66
C ARG A 2 2.68 -19.34 4.36
N LYS A 3 1.41 -19.73 4.24
CA LYS A 3 0.60 -19.56 3.04
C LYS A 3 0.29 -18.06 2.86
N GLY A 4 0.97 -17.42 1.92
CA GLY A 4 0.61 -16.09 1.43
C GLY A 4 -0.77 -16.15 0.77
N ARG A 5 -1.66 -15.26 1.19
CA ARG A 5 -3.04 -15.18 0.71
C ARG A 5 -3.04 -14.28 -0.53
N CYS A 6 -2.70 -14.82 -1.69
CA CYS A 6 -3.00 -14.16 -2.97
C CYS A 6 -4.45 -14.49 -3.39
N GLY A 7 -5.17 -13.49 -3.89
CA GLY A 7 -6.63 -13.42 -3.95
C GLY A 7 -7.33 -14.30 -4.99
N ARG A 8 -8.67 -14.28 -4.95
CA ARG A 8 -9.54 -14.97 -5.91
C ARG A 8 -9.47 -14.29 -7.28
N GLY A 9 -9.09 -15.05 -8.29
CA GLY A 9 -9.83 -15.10 -9.55
C GLY A 9 -9.07 -14.68 -10.80
N GLY A 10 -8.30 -15.61 -11.38
CA GLY A 10 -8.38 -15.91 -12.81
C GLY A 10 -7.21 -15.49 -13.70
N ALA A 11 -6.09 -16.20 -13.64
CA ALA A 11 -5.27 -16.53 -14.81
C ALA A 11 -4.43 -17.79 -14.52
N ARG A 12 -4.90 -18.93 -15.02
CA ARG A 12 -4.29 -20.24 -14.80
C ARG A 12 -2.89 -20.32 -15.43
N GLU A 13 -1.95 -20.89 -14.67
CA GLU A 13 -0.72 -21.58 -15.11
C GLU A 13 0.60 -20.77 -15.30
N ALA A 14 0.70 -19.54 -14.79
CA ALA A 14 2.01 -18.88 -14.53
C ALA A 14 2.18 -18.45 -13.05
N GLU A 15 1.27 -18.87 -12.17
CA GLU A 15 1.18 -18.40 -10.77
C GLU A 15 2.06 -19.21 -9.78
N GLU A 16 2.64 -20.35 -10.18
CA GLU A 16 3.32 -21.26 -9.23
C GLU A 16 4.74 -20.85 -8.80
N GLU A 17 5.33 -19.82 -9.40
CA GLU A 17 6.68 -19.32 -9.03
C GLU A 17 6.77 -17.78 -9.01
N ALA A 18 5.64 -17.09 -8.84
CA ALA A 18 5.68 -15.65 -8.58
C ALA A 18 6.13 -15.41 -7.14
N PHE A 19 7.44 -15.27 -6.94
CA PHE A 19 8.01 -14.94 -5.64
C PHE A 19 7.50 -13.57 -5.17
N GLU A 20 7.05 -13.51 -3.92
CA GLU A 20 6.75 -12.25 -3.25
C GLU A 20 8.08 -11.54 -2.93
N HIS A 21 8.33 -10.42 -3.60
CA HIS A 21 9.50 -9.59 -3.36
C HIS A 21 9.13 -8.37 -2.54
N MET A 22 9.78 -8.19 -1.38
CA MET A 22 9.65 -6.97 -0.60
C MET A 22 10.58 -5.90 -1.16
N LEU A 23 10.01 -4.93 -1.89
CA LEU A 23 10.77 -3.89 -2.56
C LEU A 23 11.18 -2.77 -1.61
N LEU A 24 10.28 -2.38 -0.70
CA LEU A 24 10.49 -1.26 0.21
C LEU A 24 9.83 -1.54 1.55
N VAL A 25 10.52 -1.14 2.62
CA VAL A 25 9.95 -1.03 3.96
C VAL A 25 10.32 0.34 4.53
N VAL A 26 9.31 1.11 4.92
CA VAL A 26 9.50 2.37 5.64
C VAL A 26 8.90 2.21 7.02
N CYS A 27 9.73 2.32 8.06
CA CYS A 27 9.32 2.06 9.44
C CYS A 27 8.29 3.06 9.99
N GLU A 28 8.35 4.31 9.52
CA GLU A 28 7.51 5.40 10.01
C GLU A 28 6.96 6.19 8.83
N VAL A 29 5.65 6.10 8.64
CA VAL A 29 4.88 6.86 7.67
C VAL A 29 3.68 7.51 8.36
N SER A 30 3.21 8.62 7.81
CA SER A 30 1.99 9.30 8.25
C SER A 30 1.02 9.41 7.07
N VAL A 31 -0.23 9.06 7.31
CA VAL A 31 -1.31 9.13 6.32
C VAL A 31 -2.22 10.30 6.67
N TYR A 32 -2.52 11.12 5.68
CA TYR A 32 -3.34 12.32 5.82
C TYR A 32 -4.60 12.17 4.98
N LYS A 33 -5.72 12.63 5.52
CA LYS A 33 -6.98 12.72 4.78
C LYS A 33 -6.95 13.95 3.90
N ILE A 34 -6.96 13.73 2.61
CA ILE A 34 -7.09 14.80 1.62
C ILE A 34 -8.59 15.02 1.36
N SER A 35 -9.06 16.26 1.51
CA SER A 35 -10.44 16.61 1.18
C SER A 35 -10.67 16.57 -0.33
N PRO A 36 -11.83 16.11 -0.81
CA PRO A 36 -12.14 16.16 -2.24
C PRO A 36 -12.25 17.62 -2.68
N HIS A 37 -11.38 18.04 -3.59
CA HIS A 37 -11.43 19.37 -4.18
C HIS A 37 -12.23 19.35 -5.49
N THR A 38 -13.05 20.38 -5.68
CA THR A 38 -13.91 20.56 -6.87
C THR A 38 -13.19 21.27 -8.02
N THR A 39 -12.14 22.02 -7.72
CA THR A 39 -11.30 22.69 -8.72
C THR A 39 -10.08 21.82 -9.02
N SER A 40 -9.53 21.94 -10.23
CA SER A 40 -8.25 21.35 -10.67
C SER A 40 -7.04 21.92 -9.91
N GLY A 41 -7.08 21.87 -8.57
CA GLY A 41 -6.02 22.32 -7.69
C GLY A 41 -5.04 21.21 -7.40
N ASP A 42 -3.75 21.53 -7.39
CA ASP A 42 -2.68 20.60 -7.09
C ASP A 42 -2.77 20.05 -5.64
N TYR A 43 -2.39 18.80 -5.44
CA TYR A 43 -2.18 18.23 -4.11
C TYR A 43 -0.80 18.62 -3.57
N LYS A 44 -0.71 19.76 -2.87
CA LYS A 44 0.54 20.24 -2.26
C LYS A 44 0.62 19.83 -0.81
N CYS A 45 1.72 19.16 -0.43
CA CYS A 45 1.95 18.72 0.94
C CYS A 45 2.06 19.87 1.97
N GLY A 46 2.39 21.09 1.51
CA GLY A 46 2.46 22.28 2.37
C GLY A 46 1.12 22.75 2.95
N GLU A 47 0.01 22.33 2.35
CA GLU A 47 -1.35 22.68 2.82
C GLU A 47 -1.93 21.63 3.79
N TRP A 48 -1.22 20.53 4.03
CA TRP A 48 -1.72 19.45 4.89
C TRP A 48 -1.51 19.81 6.36
N LEU A 49 -2.59 19.86 7.14
CA LEU A 49 -2.50 20.19 8.56
C LEU A 49 -2.23 18.95 9.39
N GLN A 50 -1.65 19.13 10.58
CA GLN A 50 -1.47 18.02 11.52
C GLN A 50 -2.80 17.40 11.97
N SER A 51 -3.88 18.19 11.96
CA SER A 51 -5.25 17.73 12.20
C SER A 51 -5.79 16.79 11.11
N ASP A 52 -5.22 16.82 9.90
CA ASP A 52 -5.64 15.94 8.80
C ASP A 52 -4.98 14.56 8.87
N LYS A 53 -4.01 14.37 9.78
CA LYS A 53 -3.36 13.08 9.99
C LYS A 53 -4.35 12.07 10.56
N ILE A 54 -4.59 11.00 9.81
CA ILE A 54 -5.52 9.94 10.20
C ILE A 54 -4.83 8.71 10.78
N TRP A 55 -3.58 8.45 10.38
CA TRP A 55 -2.86 7.26 10.81
C TRP A 55 -1.35 7.43 10.71
N SER A 56 -0.60 6.64 11.48
CA SER A 56 0.84 6.46 11.30
C SER A 56 1.23 5.02 11.58
N GLY A 57 2.26 4.54 10.88
CA GLY A 57 2.78 3.20 11.07
C GLY A 57 3.86 2.86 10.07
N ARG A 58 3.89 1.61 9.61
CA ARG A 58 4.90 1.07 8.69
C ARG A 58 4.31 0.92 7.29
N LEU A 59 5.06 1.33 6.27
CA LEU A 59 4.74 1.04 4.88
C LEU A 59 5.58 -0.13 4.39
N ARG A 60 4.95 -1.04 3.65
CA ARG A 60 5.60 -2.10 2.89
C ARG A 60 5.15 -2.04 1.45
N MET A 61 6.09 -2.25 0.53
CA MET A 61 5.79 -2.46 -0.87
C MET A 61 6.21 -3.88 -1.24
N VAL A 62 5.25 -4.65 -1.74
CA VAL A 62 5.42 -6.05 -2.12
C VAL A 62 5.11 -6.19 -3.61
N SER A 63 6.01 -6.82 -4.34
CA SER A 63 5.79 -7.20 -5.74
C SER A 63 5.48 -8.68 -5.80
N CYS A 64 4.47 -9.06 -6.56
CA CYS A 64 4.13 -10.45 -6.86
C CYS A 64 3.94 -10.57 -8.38
N GLY A 65 4.90 -11.20 -9.05
CA GLY A 65 4.95 -11.21 -10.52
C GLY A 65 4.99 -9.79 -11.09
N ASP A 66 4.04 -9.49 -11.98
CA ASP A 66 3.92 -8.19 -12.67
C ASP A 66 3.08 -7.15 -11.90
N HIS A 67 2.66 -7.47 -10.67
CA HIS A 67 1.86 -6.58 -9.83
C HIS A 67 2.63 -6.08 -8.61
N CYS A 68 2.40 -4.82 -8.24
CA CYS A 68 2.94 -4.21 -7.03
C CYS A 68 1.80 -3.81 -6.09
N GLU A 69 1.98 -4.05 -4.80
CA GLU A 69 1.03 -3.71 -3.75
C GLU A 69 1.73 -2.87 -2.67
N ILE A 70 1.07 -1.78 -2.27
CA ILE A 70 1.49 -0.94 -1.14
C ILE A 70 0.60 -1.30 0.05
N GLN A 71 1.21 -1.77 1.13
CA GLN A 71 0.59 -2.17 2.37
C GLN A 71 0.98 -1.23 3.50
N LEU A 72 0.00 -0.72 4.23
CA LEU A 72 0.17 0.08 5.43
C LEU A 72 -0.14 -0.81 6.63
N GLU A 73 0.86 -1.07 7.46
CA GLU A 73 0.79 -1.99 8.60
C GLU A 73 1.07 -1.27 9.92
N ASP A 74 0.38 -1.68 10.98
CA ASP A 74 0.72 -1.25 12.34
C ASP A 74 2.12 -1.78 12.72
N PRO A 75 3.03 -0.92 13.21
CA PRO A 75 4.42 -1.31 13.47
C PRO A 75 4.56 -2.25 14.67
N ALA A 76 3.59 -2.30 15.59
CA ALA A 76 3.62 -3.12 16.80
C ALA A 76 2.92 -4.47 16.59
N THR A 77 1.76 -4.48 15.93
CA THR A 77 0.97 -5.71 15.73
C THR A 77 1.21 -6.36 14.37
N GLY A 78 1.64 -5.59 13.37
CA GLY A 78 1.69 -6.03 11.98
C GLY A 78 0.31 -6.14 11.31
N GLU A 79 -0.73 -5.57 11.93
CA GLU A 79 -2.07 -5.56 11.33
C GLU A 79 -2.16 -4.59 10.15
N LEU A 80 -2.79 -5.04 9.08
CA LEU A 80 -2.98 -4.24 7.87
C LEU A 80 -4.04 -3.16 8.11
N PHE A 81 -3.64 -1.89 8.01
CA PHE A 81 -4.53 -0.73 8.02
C PHE A 81 -5.20 -0.53 6.65
N ALA A 82 -4.41 -0.53 5.58
CA ALA A 82 -4.90 -0.39 4.21
C ALA A 82 -3.91 -1.00 3.21
N ALA A 83 -4.41 -1.42 2.05
CA ALA A 83 -3.62 -1.90 0.93
C ALA A 83 -4.09 -1.25 -0.38
N CYS A 84 -3.16 -1.01 -1.29
CA CYS A 84 -3.44 -0.45 -2.61
C CYS A 84 -2.63 -1.19 -3.68
N PHE A 85 -3.32 -1.67 -4.73
CA PHE A 85 -2.69 -2.28 -5.89
C PHE A 85 -2.25 -1.21 -6.89
N VAL A 86 -1.00 -1.29 -7.32
CA VAL A 86 -0.45 -0.47 -8.40
C VAL A 86 -0.58 -1.26 -9.69
N LEU A 87 -1.36 -0.71 -10.62
CA LEU A 87 -1.49 -1.28 -11.97
C LEU A 87 -0.26 -0.89 -12.81
N PRO A 88 0.26 -1.79 -13.65
CA PRO A 88 1.25 -1.42 -14.64
C PRO A 88 0.65 -0.37 -15.59
N GLY A 89 1.39 0.70 -15.82
CA GLY A 89 1.00 1.82 -16.68
C GLY A 89 1.29 1.60 -18.15
#